data_AF-A0A4Q9V816-F1
#
_entry.id   AF-A0A4Q9V816-F1
#
_cell.length_a   1.000
_cell.length_b   1.000
_cell.length_c   1.000
_cell.angle_alpha   90.00
_cell.angle_beta   90.00
_cell.angle_gamma   90.00
#
_symmetry.space_group_name_H-M   'P 1'
#
loop_
_entity.id
_entity.type
_entity.pdbx_description
1 polymer ?
#
loop_
_entity_poly.entity_id
_entity_poly.type
_entity_poly.pdbx_seq_one_letter_code
_entity_poly.pdbx_strand_id
1 'polypeptide(L)'
;MNLNRTNLKPNSMKSGKLLIGLLSGAVAGAVAGILFAPNKGKDTRKAITQKGDDYIKGANRSIHDFTDSINHKVEALKAKTKANMARTKSKEKMNEAKAEMHEMKAS
;
A
#
# COMPACT_ATOMS: atom_id res chain seq x y z
N MET A 1 13.74 -17.16 -39.62
CA MET A 1 13.09 -16.04 -38.90
C MET A 1 12.30 -16.60 -37.75
N ASN A 2 12.69 -16.35 -36.50
CA ASN A 2 11.82 -16.66 -35.36
C ASN A 2 11.96 -15.60 -34.28
N LEU A 3 10.82 -15.06 -33.88
CA LEU A 3 10.63 -13.71 -33.35
C LEU A 3 10.91 -13.64 -31.84
N ASN A 4 11.79 -12.69 -31.49
CA ASN A 4 11.61 -11.68 -30.45
C ASN A 4 10.78 -12.09 -29.21
N ARG A 5 11.43 -12.73 -28.24
CA ARG A 5 10.92 -12.81 -26.85
C ARG A 5 11.39 -11.55 -26.12
N THR A 6 10.58 -10.49 -26.14
CA THR A 6 10.81 -9.32 -25.28
C THR A 6 10.71 -9.77 -23.83
N ASN A 7 11.86 -9.76 -23.16
CA ASN A 7 11.94 -9.82 -21.71
C ASN A 7 11.29 -8.54 -21.17
N LEU A 8 10.00 -8.60 -20.81
CA LEU A 8 9.38 -7.61 -19.95
C LEU A 8 10.03 -7.76 -18.57
N LYS A 9 11.20 -7.14 -18.40
CA LYS A 9 11.81 -6.87 -17.10
C LYS A 9 10.96 -5.76 -16.49
N PRO A 10 10.09 -6.00 -15.50
CA PRO A 10 9.46 -4.90 -14.77
C PRO A 10 10.60 -4.13 -14.10
N ASN A 11 10.86 -2.93 -14.59
CA ASN A 11 11.93 -2.07 -14.10
C ASN A 11 11.59 -1.72 -12.65
N SER A 12 12.27 -2.37 -11.70
CA SER A 12 11.94 -2.35 -10.29
C SER A 12 12.44 -1.07 -9.63
N MET A 13 11.79 0.05 -9.93
CA MET A 13 11.65 1.11 -8.94
C MET A 13 10.75 0.59 -7.82
N LYS A 14 10.94 1.05 -6.58
CA LYS A 14 10.31 0.52 -5.35
C LYS A 14 8.78 0.33 -5.46
N SER A 15 8.11 1.12 -6.29
CA SER A 15 6.68 1.01 -6.60
C SER A 15 6.27 -0.27 -7.35
N GLY A 16 7.12 -0.82 -8.21
CA GLY A 16 6.82 -2.02 -8.99
C GLY A 16 6.67 -3.29 -8.13
N LYS A 17 7.48 -3.42 -7.08
CA LYS A 17 7.38 -4.53 -6.11
C LYS A 17 6.08 -4.46 -5.30
N LEU A 18 5.65 -3.25 -4.92
CA LEU A 18 4.38 -3.06 -4.21
C LEU A 18 3.18 -3.36 -5.09
N LEU A 19 3.19 -2.94 -6.35
CA LEU A 19 2.12 -3.24 -7.30
C LEU A 19 1.99 -4.75 -7.53
N ILE A 20 3.12 -5.46 -7.72
CA ILE A 20 3.13 -6.92 -7.86
C ILE A 20 2.59 -7.59 -6.60
N GLY A 21 3.00 -7.14 -5.41
CA GLY A 21 2.48 -7.67 -4.14
C GLY A 21 0.99 -7.43 -3.92
N LEU A 22 0.48 -6.26 -4.33
CA LEU A 22 -0.94 -5.94 -4.25
C LEU A 22 -1.76 -6.80 -5.23
N LEU A 23 -1.29 -6.96 -6.47
CA LEU A 23 -1.97 -7.79 -7.47
C LEU A 23 -1.98 -9.27 -7.08
N SER A 24 -0.84 -9.81 -6.64
CA SER A 24 -0.77 -11.20 -6.18
C SER A 24 -1.61 -11.42 -4.92
N GLY A 25 -1.64 -10.45 -4.00
CA GLY A 25 -2.49 -10.45 -2.82
C GLY A 25 -3.99 -10.41 -3.15
N ALA A 26 -4.40 -9.59 -4.12
CA ALA A 26 -5.80 -9.52 -4.56
C ALA A 26 -6.27 -10.84 -5.17
N VAL A 27 -5.46 -11.46 -6.03
CA VAL A 27 -5.77 -12.78 -6.62
C VAL A 27 -5.85 -13.85 -5.54
N ALA A 28 -4.84 -13.94 -4.67
CA ALA A 28 -4.82 -14.92 -3.58
C ALA A 28 -6.00 -14.71 -2.61
N GLY A 29 -6.32 -13.46 -2.29
CA GLY A 29 -7.45 -13.09 -1.43
C GLY A 29 -8.81 -13.43 -2.06
N ALA A 30 -8.99 -13.20 -3.36
CA ALA A 30 -10.21 -13.58 -4.06
C ALA A 30 -10.40 -15.10 -4.09
N VAL A 31 -9.34 -15.85 -4.39
CA VAL A 31 -9.37 -17.32 -4.37
C VAL A 31 -9.69 -17.83 -2.97
N ALA A 32 -9.00 -17.31 -1.95
CA ALA A 32 -9.26 -17.67 -0.56
C ALA A 32 -10.68 -17.32 -0.13
N GLY A 33 -11.20 -16.14 -0.50
CA GLY A 33 -12.56 -15.71 -0.19
C GLY A 33 -13.64 -16.57 -0.85
N ILE A 34 -13.44 -16.97 -2.11
CA ILE A 34 -14.36 -17.88 -2.82
C ILE A 34 -14.33 -19.29 -2.21
N LEU A 35 -13.15 -19.77 -1.81
CA LEU A 35 -13.00 -21.08 -1.17
C LEU A 35 -13.60 -21.12 0.23
N PHE A 36 -13.43 -20.06 1.02
CA PHE A 36 -13.93 -20.00 2.39
C PHE A 36 -15.43 -19.69 2.46
N ALA A 37 -15.96 -18.96 1.48
CA ALA A 37 -17.38 -18.64 1.37
C ALA A 37 -17.92 -18.95 -0.05
N PRO A 38 -18.15 -20.23 -0.37
CA PRO A 38 -18.67 -20.63 -1.66
C PRO A 38 -20.16 -20.29 -1.77
N ASN A 39 -20.52 -19.42 -2.72
CA ASN A 39 -21.90 -19.24 -3.15
C ASN A 39 -22.25 -20.20 -4.29
N LYS A 40 -23.52 -20.54 -4.43
CA LYS A 40 -23.97 -21.35 -5.58
C LYS A 40 -23.75 -20.55 -6.86
N GLY A 41 -23.15 -21.18 -7.88
CA GLY A 41 -22.77 -20.48 -9.13
C GLY A 41 -23.94 -19.78 -9.84
N LYS A 42 -25.16 -20.32 -9.72
CA LYS A 42 -26.39 -19.69 -10.23
C LYS A 42 -26.66 -18.32 -9.58
N ASP A 43 -26.39 -18.22 -8.29
CA ASP A 43 -26.61 -17.01 -7.50
C ASP A 43 -25.48 -16.01 -7.73
N THR A 44 -24.24 -16.48 -7.94
CA THR A 44 -23.10 -15.63 -8.37
C THR A 44 -23.37 -14.97 -9.72
N ARG A 45 -23.85 -15.72 -10.72
CA ARG A 45 -24.17 -15.17 -12.05
C ARG A 45 -25.28 -14.13 -11.97
N LYS A 46 -26.33 -14.42 -11.20
CA LYS A 46 -27.46 -13.51 -10.96
C LYS A 46 -27.02 -12.26 -10.18
N ALA A 47 -26.13 -12.41 -9.21
CA ALA A 47 -25.57 -11.29 -8.46
C ALA A 47 -24.72 -10.38 -9.35
N ILE A 48 -23.89 -10.93 -10.25
CA ILE A 48 -23.10 -10.12 -11.20
C ILE A 48 -24.03 -9.28 -12.09
N THR A 49 -25.10 -9.88 -12.63
CA THR A 49 -26.00 -9.17 -13.54
C THR A 49 -26.91 -8.16 -12.84
N GLN A 50 -27.39 -8.45 -11.63
CA GLN A 50 -28.31 -7.56 -10.91
C GLN A 50 -27.60 -6.54 -10.03
N LYS A 51 -26.54 -6.95 -9.34
CA LYS A 51 -25.86 -6.11 -8.34
C LYS A 51 -24.68 -5.36 -8.92
N GLY A 52 -24.17 -5.68 -10.11
CA GLY A 52 -22.97 -5.04 -10.67
C GLY A 52 -23.03 -3.50 -10.63
N ASP A 53 -24.08 -2.91 -11.19
CA ASP A 53 -24.23 -1.45 -11.26
C ASP A 53 -24.50 -0.81 -9.89
N ASP A 54 -25.31 -1.46 -9.04
CA ASP A 54 -25.61 -0.98 -7.70
C ASP A 54 -24.39 -1.06 -6.77
N TYR A 55 -23.56 -2.10 -6.93
CA TYR A 55 -22.33 -2.27 -6.18
C TYR A 55 -21.31 -1.20 -6.55
N ILE A 56 -21.19 -0.85 -7.84
CA ILE A 56 -20.29 0.21 -8.30
C ILE A 56 -20.72 1.55 -7.69
N LYS A 57 -22.02 1.88 -7.74
CA LYS A 57 -22.56 3.13 -7.18
C LYS A 57 -22.40 3.20 -5.66
N GLY A 58 -22.72 2.12 -4.95
CA GLY A 58 -22.55 2.04 -3.49
C GLY A 58 -21.09 2.05 -3.05
N ALA A 59 -20.23 1.30 -3.76
CA ALA A 59 -18.80 1.26 -3.49
C ALA A 59 -18.15 2.61 -3.69
N ASN A 60 -18.51 3.39 -4.72
CA ASN A 60 -17.97 4.73 -4.90
C ASN A 60 -18.24 5.65 -3.71
N ARG A 61 -19.43 5.56 -3.10
CA ARG A 61 -19.76 6.37 -1.92
C ARG A 61 -18.99 5.92 -0.70
N SER A 62 -18.95 4.62 -0.42
CA SER A 62 -18.20 4.06 0.71
C SER A 62 -16.69 4.26 0.57
N ILE A 63 -16.14 4.18 -0.65
CA ILE A 63 -14.74 4.44 -0.93
C ILE A 63 -14.42 5.92 -0.69
N HIS A 64 -15.30 6.85 -1.09
CA HIS A 64 -15.11 8.27 -0.81
C HIS A 64 -15.01 8.52 0.69
N ASP A 65 -15.99 8.03 1.47
CA ASP A 65 -16.02 8.22 2.93
C ASP A 65 -14.81 7.56 3.62
N PHE A 66 -14.39 6.39 3.13
CA PHE A 66 -13.21 5.67 3.61
C PHE A 66 -11.91 6.40 3.28
N THR A 67 -11.78 6.90 2.05
CA THR A 67 -10.63 7.68 1.60
C THR A 67 -10.50 8.97 2.40
N ASP A 68 -11.60 9.66 2.70
CA ASP A 68 -11.58 10.87 3.54
C ASP A 68 -11.15 10.55 4.98
N SER A 69 -11.70 9.48 5.56
CA SER A 69 -11.33 9.02 6.90
C SER A 69 -9.86 8.59 6.98
N ILE A 70 -9.36 7.92 5.94
CA ILE A 70 -7.96 7.53 5.82
C ILE A 70 -7.09 8.77 5.64
N ASN A 71 -7.45 9.72 4.77
CA ASN A 71 -6.64 10.90 4.51
C ASN A 71 -6.42 11.70 5.81
N HIS A 72 -7.47 11.93 6.60
CA HIS A 72 -7.34 12.59 7.91
C HIS A 72 -6.42 11.84 8.87
N LYS A 73 -6.56 10.51 8.99
CA LYS A 73 -5.70 9.70 9.86
C LYS A 73 -4.27 9.62 9.34
N VAL A 74 -4.08 9.50 8.03
CA VAL A 74 -2.78 9.44 7.37
C VAL A 74 -2.06 10.77 7.49
N GLU A 75 -2.76 11.89 7.41
CA GLU A 75 -2.15 13.21 7.59
C GLU A 75 -1.70 13.42 9.04
N ALA A 76 -2.54 13.07 10.02
CA ALA A 76 -2.17 13.08 11.44
C ALA A 76 -1.00 12.12 11.74
N LEU A 77 -1.02 10.92 11.16
CA LEU A 77 0.07 9.94 11.28
C LEU A 77 1.33 10.42 10.57
N LYS A 78 1.24 11.03 9.39
CA LYS A 78 2.39 11.61 8.68
C LYS A 78 2.99 12.75 9.49
N ALA A 79 2.18 13.63 10.07
CA ALA A 79 2.66 14.71 10.91
C ALA A 79 3.38 14.18 12.16
N LYS A 80 2.77 13.23 12.88
CA LYS A 80 3.40 12.57 14.05
C LYS A 80 4.66 11.79 13.67
N THR A 81 4.63 11.08 12.55
CA THR A 81 5.77 10.30 12.05
C THR A 81 6.89 11.22 11.61
N LYS A 82 6.60 12.31 10.89
CA LYS A 82 7.60 13.29 10.45
C LYS A 82 8.19 14.03 11.65
N ALA A 83 7.40 14.39 12.65
CA ALA A 83 7.88 15.00 13.89
C ALA A 83 8.74 14.03 14.70
N ASN A 84 8.34 12.76 14.83
CA ASN A 84 9.13 11.75 15.51
C ASN A 84 10.41 11.43 14.75
N MET A 85 10.35 11.25 13.43
CA MET A 85 11.51 11.01 12.55
C MET A 85 12.47 12.21 12.52
N ALA A 86 11.95 13.44 12.56
CA ALA A 86 12.78 14.63 12.68
C ALA A 86 13.46 14.68 14.05
N ARG A 87 12.77 14.29 15.13
CA ARG A 87 13.36 14.18 16.46
C ARG A 87 14.38 13.05 16.57
N THR A 88 14.14 11.88 15.98
CA THR A 88 15.14 10.79 15.96
C THR A 88 16.32 11.15 15.09
N LYS A 89 16.12 11.67 13.87
CA LYS A 89 17.24 12.14 13.03
C LYS A 89 17.99 13.30 13.70
N SER A 90 17.31 14.21 14.38
CA SER A 90 17.96 15.29 15.12
C SER A 90 18.71 14.78 16.34
N LYS A 91 18.19 13.77 17.05
CA LYS A 91 18.91 13.10 18.13
C LYS A 91 20.11 12.33 17.62
N GLU A 92 19.99 11.64 16.50
CA GLU A 92 21.07 10.88 15.85
C GLU A 92 22.19 11.83 15.40
N LYS A 93 21.85 12.92 14.70
CA LYS A 93 22.80 13.97 14.32
C LYS A 93 23.38 14.73 15.52
N MET A 94 22.60 14.97 16.56
CA MET A 94 23.12 15.57 17.80
C MET A 94 24.04 14.62 18.55
N ASN A 95 23.85 13.31 18.46
CA ASN A 95 24.70 12.32 19.12
C ASN A 95 26.01 12.14 18.35
N GLU A 96 25.97 12.13 17.01
CA GLU A 96 27.17 12.22 16.15
C GLU A 96 27.93 13.52 16.41
N ALA A 97 27.25 14.68 16.37
CA ALA A 97 27.89 15.97 16.65
C ALA A 97 28.42 16.06 18.09
N LYS A 98 27.76 15.42 19.07
CA LYS A 98 28.29 15.33 20.45
C LYS A 98 29.54 14.46 20.52
N ALA A 99 29.60 13.36 19.76
CA ALA A 99 30.76 12.48 19.70
C ALA A 99 31.94 13.20 19.05
N GLU A 100 31.72 13.87 17.91
CA GLU A 100 32.74 14.67 17.22
C GLU A 100 33.21 15.87 18.06
N MET A 101 32.30 16.54 18.78
CA MET A 101 32.68 17.61 19.70
C MET A 101 33.43 17.12 20.94
N HIS A 102 33.25 15.86 21.35
CA HIS A 102 34.01 15.28 22.46
C HIS A 102 35.43 14.91 22.03
N GLU A 103 35.61 14.45 20.79
CA GLU A 103 36.92 14.17 20.21
C GLU A 103 37.72 15.46 19.97
N MET A 104 37.06 16.53 19.48
CA MET A 104 37.71 17.82 19.23
C MET A 104 38.08 18.58 20.52
N LYS A 105 37.42 18.30 21.66
CA LYS A 105 37.78 18.88 22.97
C LYS A 105 38.81 18.06 23.76
N ALA A 106 39.09 16.83 23.34
CA ALA A 106 40.06 15.95 23.97
C ALA A 106 41.45 15.98 23.30
N SER A 107 41.59 16.70 22.18
CA SER A 107 42.87 17.02 21.52
C SER A 107 43.38 18.41 21.91
#